data_AF-X1I1F1-F1
#
_entry.id   AF-X1I1F1-F1
#
_cell.length_a   1.000
_cell.length_b   1.000
_cell.length_c   1.000
_cell.angle_alpha   90.00
_cell.angle_beta   90.00
_cell.angle_gamma   90.00
#
_symmetry.space_group_name_H-M   'P 1'
#
loop_
_entity.id
_entity.type
_entity.pdbx_description
1 polymer ?
#
loop_
_entity_poly.entity_id
_entity_poly.type
_entity_poly.pdbx_seq_one_letter_code
_entity_poly.pdbx_strand_id
1 'polypeptide(L)'
;MARDLLGRLRSGEILIANGPIHTLLEQKTGRNLEGHLAEWIVDHPDDFQNVVKAQCAAGCDFVAPGTQGNGRYRLREFGLEGRLYEMTLKQIQLAREVTPENCYLFGHLGITGRFLEPVGDMTVDELYQSYVEQIIPMLEGGVDLFWVAENDVEQTAVAIKAVRDHCDLPIWAHNLFYPTKKGFRTLMGVDVKTASARLQEAGADSIGAGCGGISPIGDALSVLKEMRQGCDKPLIMRPDAGLAQLL
;
A
#
# COMPACT_ATOMS: atom_id res chain seq x y z
N MET A 1 -16.42 5.22 -18.68
CA MET A 1 -14.96 5.49 -18.68
C MET A 1 -14.36 5.53 -17.27
N ALA A 2 -15.02 6.09 -16.25
CA ALA A 2 -14.45 6.23 -14.89
C ALA A 2 -14.10 4.93 -14.11
N ARG A 3 -14.42 3.73 -14.61
CA ARG A 3 -14.11 2.45 -13.92
C ARG A 3 -13.02 1.60 -14.57
N ASP A 4 -12.56 1.96 -15.77
CA ASP A 4 -11.49 1.20 -16.43
C ASP A 4 -10.12 1.78 -16.05
N LEU A 5 -9.68 1.52 -14.82
CA LEU A 5 -8.39 1.97 -14.31
C LEU A 5 -7.25 1.55 -15.23
N LEU A 6 -7.25 0.30 -15.68
CA LEU A 6 -6.17 -0.24 -16.51
C LEU A 6 -6.18 0.38 -17.91
N GLY A 7 -7.35 0.63 -18.49
CA GLY A 7 -7.47 1.36 -19.75
C GLY A 7 -6.93 2.79 -19.66
N ARG A 8 -7.26 3.52 -18.58
CA ARG A 8 -6.69 4.86 -18.30
C ARG A 8 -5.17 4.83 -18.22
N LEU A 9 -4.61 3.89 -17.45
CA LEU A 9 -3.16 3.78 -17.32
C LEU A 9 -2.47 3.38 -18.64
N ARG A 10 -3.09 2.50 -19.44
CA ARG A 10 -2.54 2.07 -20.74
C ARG A 10 -2.63 3.15 -21.82
N SER A 11 -3.55 4.11 -21.71
CA SER A 11 -3.63 5.25 -22.62
C SER A 11 -2.53 6.29 -22.39
N GLY A 12 -1.76 6.14 -21.30
CA GLY A 12 -0.73 7.09 -20.88
C GLY A 12 -1.25 8.22 -19.99
N GLU A 13 -2.48 8.11 -19.47
CA GLU A 13 -2.99 9.06 -18.50
C GLU A 13 -2.17 9.01 -17.19
N ILE A 14 -1.81 10.18 -16.68
CA ILE A 14 -1.12 10.31 -15.39
C ILE A 14 -2.16 10.50 -14.31
N LEU A 15 -2.22 9.57 -13.37
CA LEU A 15 -3.15 9.60 -12.24
C LEU A 15 -2.43 9.95 -10.94
N ILE A 16 -3.12 10.65 -10.04
CA ILE A 16 -2.53 11.21 -8.81
C ILE A 16 -2.95 10.39 -7.59
N ALA A 17 -1.98 9.76 -6.93
CA ALA A 17 -2.21 9.04 -5.68
C ALA A 17 -2.38 9.99 -4.48
N ASN A 18 -3.03 9.49 -3.44
CA ASN A 18 -3.26 10.18 -2.18
C ASN A 18 -1.95 10.42 -1.37
N GLY A 19 -1.96 11.40 -0.47
CA GLY A 19 -0.89 11.63 0.51
C GLY A 19 -0.93 10.67 1.72
N PRO A 20 0.10 10.68 2.60
CA PRO A 20 0.16 9.79 3.75
C PRO A 20 -0.93 10.11 4.78
N ILE A 21 -1.90 9.21 4.96
CA ILE A 21 -3.10 9.46 5.78
C ILE A 21 -2.76 9.74 7.25
N HIS A 22 -1.77 9.03 7.80
CA HIS A 22 -1.34 9.19 9.20
C HIS A 22 -0.83 10.61 9.46
N THR A 23 0.15 11.05 8.66
CA THR A 23 0.74 12.38 8.77
C THR A 23 -0.30 13.49 8.58
N LEU A 24 -1.23 13.32 7.63
CA LEU A 24 -2.30 14.30 7.40
C LEU A 24 -3.28 14.37 8.58
N LEU A 25 -3.57 13.24 9.23
CA LEU A 25 -4.40 13.19 10.43
C LEU A 25 -3.71 13.86 11.62
N GLU A 26 -2.43 13.58 11.85
CA GLU A 26 -1.64 14.23 12.90
C GLU A 26 -1.59 15.75 12.69
N GLN A 27 -1.28 16.20 11.47
CA GLN A 27 -1.21 17.62 11.12
C GLN A 27 -2.55 18.34 11.31
N LYS A 28 -3.66 17.68 10.96
CA LYS A 28 -4.99 18.27 11.03
C LYS A 28 -5.54 18.32 12.45
N THR A 29 -5.31 17.28 13.23
CA THR A 29 -5.84 17.15 14.59
C THR A 29 -4.92 17.78 15.65
N GLY A 30 -3.64 17.97 15.31
CA GLY A 30 -2.61 18.38 16.25
C GLY A 30 -2.29 17.33 17.32
N ARG A 31 -2.74 16.08 17.12
CA ARG A 31 -2.56 14.98 18.05
C ARG A 31 -1.48 14.03 17.52
N ASN A 32 -0.66 13.53 18.43
CA ASN A 32 0.08 12.31 18.16
C ASN A 32 -0.93 11.16 18.15
N LEU A 33 -0.97 10.38 17.08
CA LEU A 33 -1.87 9.23 16.97
C LEU A 33 -1.26 8.07 17.76
N GLU A 34 -1.29 8.17 19.09
CA GLU A 34 -0.87 7.09 19.96
C GLU A 34 -1.75 5.85 19.73
N GLY A 35 -1.13 4.69 19.58
CA GLY A 35 -1.82 3.42 19.29
C GLY A 35 -1.89 3.06 17.81
N HIS A 36 -2.83 2.19 17.46
CA HIS A 36 -2.96 1.69 16.08
C HIS A 36 -3.89 2.60 15.26
N LEU A 37 -3.45 3.02 14.08
CA LEU A 37 -4.21 3.94 13.20
C LEU A 37 -5.66 3.48 12.95
N ALA A 38 -5.87 2.17 12.77
CA ALA A 38 -7.20 1.61 12.52
C ALA A 38 -8.18 1.88 13.66
N GLU A 39 -7.72 1.71 14.90
CA GLU A 39 -8.54 1.98 16.09
C GLU A 39 -8.88 3.47 16.16
N TRP A 40 -7.88 4.33 15.94
CA TRP A 40 -8.09 5.77 15.94
C TRP A 40 -9.12 6.20 14.89
N ILE A 41 -9.05 5.67 13.66
CA ILE A 41 -10.00 5.99 12.58
C ILE A 41 -11.42 5.55 12.94
N VAL A 42 -11.57 4.38 13.57
CA VAL A 42 -12.87 3.86 13.99
C VAL A 42 -13.49 4.74 15.08
N ASP A 43 -12.66 5.24 16.01
CA ASP A 43 -13.10 6.11 17.10
C ASP A 43 -13.33 7.57 16.67
N HIS A 44 -12.66 8.01 15.58
CA HIS A 44 -12.70 9.39 15.06
C HIS A 44 -13.05 9.45 13.57
N PRO A 45 -14.22 8.91 13.15
CA PRO A 45 -14.57 8.76 11.74
C PRO A 45 -14.65 10.11 11.01
N ASP A 46 -15.13 11.16 11.66
CA ASP A 46 -15.29 12.49 11.06
C ASP A 46 -13.93 13.10 10.65
N ASP A 47 -12.91 12.97 11.50
CA ASP A 47 -11.57 13.50 11.21
C ASP A 47 -10.95 12.79 10.01
N PHE A 48 -11.05 11.45 9.99
CA PHE A 48 -10.61 10.63 8.87
C PHE A 48 -11.33 11.00 7.57
N GLN A 49 -12.66 11.03 7.59
CA GLN A 49 -13.46 11.38 6.41
C GLN A 49 -13.16 12.79 5.91
N ASN A 50 -12.91 13.74 6.81
CA ASN A 50 -12.54 15.10 6.44
C ASN A 50 -11.14 15.17 5.80
N VAL A 51 -10.19 14.28 6.17
CA VAL A 51 -8.89 14.17 5.47
C VAL A 51 -9.07 13.52 4.09
N VAL A 52 -9.90 12.48 3.98
CA VAL A 52 -10.20 11.84 2.68
C VAL A 52 -10.83 12.85 1.71
N LYS A 53 -11.88 13.57 2.15
CA LYS A 53 -12.53 14.63 1.36
C LYS A 53 -11.54 15.69 0.87
N ALA A 54 -10.62 16.12 1.74
CA ALA A 54 -9.61 17.12 1.39
C ALA A 54 -8.65 16.61 0.30
N GLN A 55 -8.26 15.33 0.34
CA GLN A 55 -7.40 14.73 -0.70
C GLN A 55 -8.13 14.60 -2.04
N CYS A 56 -9.39 14.17 -2.04
CA CYS A 56 -10.21 14.15 -3.25
C CYS A 56 -10.39 15.55 -3.83
N ALA A 57 -10.66 16.55 -2.99
CA ALA A 57 -10.79 17.95 -3.41
C ALA A 57 -9.48 18.54 -3.97
N ALA A 58 -8.32 18.02 -3.54
CA ALA A 58 -7.02 18.38 -4.08
C ALA A 58 -6.71 17.71 -5.44
N GLY A 59 -7.60 16.87 -5.96
CA GLY A 59 -7.47 16.22 -7.26
C GLY A 59 -6.80 14.85 -7.24
N CYS A 60 -6.78 14.16 -6.09
CA CYS A 60 -6.32 12.77 -6.04
C CYS A 60 -7.33 11.86 -6.78
N ASP A 61 -6.82 10.99 -7.66
CA ASP A 61 -7.61 9.92 -8.30
C ASP A 61 -7.81 8.70 -7.38
N PHE A 62 -7.07 8.62 -6.27
CA PHE A 62 -7.08 7.48 -5.35
C PHE A 62 -7.32 7.91 -3.90
N VAL A 63 -7.89 7.00 -3.10
CA VAL A 63 -8.16 7.19 -1.68
C VAL A 63 -7.50 6.06 -0.88
N ALA A 64 -6.77 6.42 0.18
CA ALA A 64 -6.28 5.46 1.17
C ALA A 64 -7.31 5.23 2.29
N PRO A 65 -7.62 3.96 2.63
CA PRO A 65 -8.49 3.62 3.74
C PRO A 65 -7.76 3.57 5.10
N GLY A 66 -6.43 3.68 5.10
CA GLY A 66 -5.61 3.57 6.32
C GLY A 66 -5.43 2.13 6.84
N THR A 67 -5.53 1.12 5.96
CA THR A 67 -5.46 -0.29 6.34
C THR A 67 -4.06 -0.91 6.29
N GLN A 68 -3.01 -0.15 5.95
CA GLN A 68 -1.66 -0.70 5.72
C GLN A 68 -1.07 -1.45 6.92
N GLY A 69 -1.56 -1.19 8.13
CA GLY A 69 -1.12 -1.83 9.37
C GLY A 69 -2.05 -2.95 9.86
N ASN A 70 -3.13 -3.28 9.15
CA ASN A 70 -4.19 -4.15 9.66
C ASN A 70 -3.86 -5.65 9.60
N GLY A 71 -2.63 -6.03 9.25
CA GLY A 71 -2.21 -7.42 9.31
C GLY A 71 -2.21 -7.94 10.74
N ARG A 72 -2.59 -9.21 10.92
CA ARG A 72 -2.68 -9.85 12.25
C ARG A 72 -1.43 -9.69 13.11
N TYR A 73 -0.24 -9.76 12.50
CA TYR A 73 1.03 -9.64 13.19
C TYR A 73 1.26 -8.22 13.71
N ARG A 74 0.91 -7.22 12.90
CA ARG A 74 0.97 -5.80 13.28
C ARG A 74 -0.06 -5.46 14.34
N LEU A 75 -1.30 -5.92 14.20
CA LEU A 75 -2.36 -5.71 15.18
C LEU A 75 -2.05 -6.37 16.53
N ARG A 76 -1.37 -7.52 16.55
CA ARG A 76 -0.94 -8.20 17.78
C ARG A 76 0.02 -7.36 18.61
N GLU A 77 0.85 -6.51 18.00
CA GLU A 77 1.73 -5.58 18.73
C GLU A 77 0.93 -4.61 19.63
N PHE A 78 -0.37 -4.43 19.33
CA PHE A 78 -1.30 -3.57 20.07
C PHE A 78 -2.40 -4.37 20.80
N GLY A 79 -2.39 -5.70 20.74
CA GLY A 79 -3.46 -6.55 21.31
C GLY A 79 -4.80 -6.45 20.58
N LEU A 80 -4.80 -6.09 19.30
CA LEU A 80 -5.98 -5.81 18.49
C LEU A 80 -6.25 -6.86 17.40
N GLU A 81 -5.53 -7.98 17.36
CA GLU A 81 -5.65 -8.98 16.29
C GLU A 81 -7.05 -9.59 16.20
N GLY A 82 -7.78 -9.67 17.32
CA GLY A 82 -9.17 -10.14 17.36
C GLY A 82 -10.18 -9.17 16.75
N ARG A 83 -9.78 -7.92 16.49
CA ARG A 83 -10.61 -6.87 15.90
C ARG A 83 -10.27 -6.59 14.42
N LEU A 84 -9.39 -7.39 13.81
CA LEU A 84 -8.92 -7.19 12.44
C LEU A 84 -10.07 -7.00 11.44
N TYR A 85 -11.02 -7.94 11.43
CA TYR A 85 -12.12 -7.94 10.48
C TYR A 85 -13.03 -6.73 10.66
N GLU A 86 -13.48 -6.49 11.90
CA GLU A 86 -14.36 -5.36 12.27
C GLU A 86 -13.75 -4.01 11.87
N MET A 87 -12.51 -3.76 12.30
CA MET A 87 -11.85 -2.47 12.04
C MET A 87 -11.56 -2.27 10.56
N THR A 88 -11.07 -3.30 9.88
CA THR A 88 -10.76 -3.21 8.44
C THR A 88 -12.03 -2.93 7.63
N LEU A 89 -13.11 -3.66 7.87
CA LEU A 89 -14.38 -3.44 7.18
C LEU A 89 -14.90 -2.02 7.46
N LYS A 90 -14.88 -1.57 8.72
CA LYS A 90 -15.37 -0.26 9.11
C LYS A 90 -14.55 0.87 8.46
N GLN A 91 -13.22 0.78 8.41
CA GLN A 91 -12.37 1.77 7.76
C GLN A 91 -12.68 1.89 6.26
N ILE A 92 -12.86 0.77 5.58
CA ILE A 92 -13.17 0.75 4.14
C ILE A 92 -14.54 1.37 3.89
N GLN A 93 -15.55 1.05 4.71
CA GLN A 93 -16.88 1.65 4.64
C GLN A 93 -16.83 3.17 4.87
N LEU A 94 -16.14 3.62 5.91
CA LEU A 94 -15.97 5.05 6.21
C LEU A 94 -15.29 5.80 5.07
N ALA A 95 -14.28 5.19 4.43
CA ALA A 95 -13.61 5.76 3.27
C ALA A 95 -14.55 5.82 2.06
N ARG A 96 -15.29 4.73 1.80
CA ARG A 96 -16.23 4.62 0.68
C ARG A 96 -17.36 5.65 0.77
N GLU A 97 -17.92 5.89 1.95
CA GLU A 97 -18.97 6.88 2.20
C GLU A 97 -18.62 8.28 1.67
N VAL A 98 -17.33 8.61 1.60
CA VAL A 98 -16.85 9.94 1.19
C VAL A 98 -15.97 9.91 -0.05
N THR A 99 -15.81 8.74 -0.69
CA THR A 99 -15.06 8.59 -1.94
C THR A 99 -15.96 8.93 -3.13
N PRO A 100 -15.63 9.97 -3.92
CA PRO A 100 -16.39 10.31 -5.12
C PRO A 100 -16.36 9.18 -6.18
N GLU A 101 -17.38 9.10 -7.04
CA GLU A 101 -17.46 8.06 -8.08
C GLU A 101 -16.31 8.08 -9.09
N ASN A 102 -15.60 9.21 -9.23
CA ASN A 102 -14.45 9.36 -10.11
C ASN A 102 -13.10 9.10 -9.42
N CYS A 103 -13.11 8.68 -8.15
CA CYS A 103 -11.92 8.30 -7.39
C CYS A 103 -11.95 6.79 -7.07
N TYR A 104 -10.78 6.17 -7.03
CA TYR A 104 -10.65 4.76 -6.70
C TYR A 104 -10.23 4.57 -5.23
N LEU A 105 -10.97 3.74 -4.50
CA LEU A 105 -10.62 3.32 -3.15
C LEU A 105 -9.80 2.03 -3.24
N PHE A 106 -8.55 2.04 -2.77
CA PHE A 106 -7.75 0.81 -2.72
C PHE A 106 -7.81 0.15 -1.35
N GLY A 107 -7.70 -1.18 -1.30
CA GLY A 107 -7.30 -1.90 -0.09
C GLY A 107 -5.78 -1.92 0.01
N HIS A 108 -5.19 -1.54 1.14
CA HIS A 108 -3.73 -1.53 1.30
C HIS A 108 -3.29 -2.69 2.18
N LEU A 109 -2.55 -3.63 1.61
CA LEU A 109 -1.83 -4.70 2.30
C LEU A 109 -0.37 -4.25 2.48
N GLY A 110 0.01 -3.89 3.71
CA GLY A 110 1.36 -3.42 4.03
C GLY A 110 2.24 -4.49 4.66
N ILE A 111 3.37 -4.05 5.20
CA ILE A 111 4.40 -4.91 5.78
C ILE A 111 3.88 -5.73 6.96
N THR A 112 4.22 -7.03 7.00
CA THR A 112 3.90 -7.88 8.16
C THR A 112 4.75 -7.58 9.39
N GLY A 113 5.94 -7.01 9.20
CA GLY A 113 6.97 -6.87 10.25
C GLY A 113 7.69 -8.17 10.59
N ARG A 114 7.45 -9.23 9.81
CA ARG A 114 8.02 -10.58 10.01
C ARG A 114 8.84 -10.97 8.77
N PHE A 115 9.78 -11.87 8.94
CA PHE A 115 10.57 -12.43 7.84
C PHE A 115 10.14 -13.87 7.57
N LEU A 116 10.19 -14.26 6.30
CA LEU A 116 9.99 -15.65 5.90
C LEU A 116 11.17 -16.52 6.37
N GLU A 117 10.91 -17.81 6.61
CA GLU A 117 11.95 -18.81 6.80
C GLU A 117 12.91 -18.85 5.57
N PRO A 118 14.23 -19.08 5.77
CA PRO A 118 14.90 -19.35 7.04
C PRO A 118 15.41 -18.09 7.77
N VAL A 119 15.12 -16.89 7.25
CA VAL A 119 15.60 -15.63 7.85
C VAL A 119 14.80 -15.27 9.10
N GLY A 120 13.50 -15.53 9.10
CA GLY A 120 12.61 -15.42 10.25
C GLY A 120 11.92 -16.74 10.60
N ASP A 121 10.76 -16.61 11.23
CA ASP A 121 9.95 -17.71 11.79
C ASP A 121 8.60 -17.89 11.07
N MET A 122 8.32 -17.11 10.02
CA MET A 122 7.04 -17.14 9.32
C MET A 122 7.11 -18.03 8.08
N THR A 123 6.18 -18.96 7.95
CA THR A 123 6.03 -19.78 6.76
C THR A 123 5.30 -19.02 5.65
N VAL A 124 5.44 -19.48 4.40
CA VAL A 124 4.70 -18.93 3.25
C VAL A 124 3.18 -19.10 3.42
N ASP A 125 2.74 -20.22 3.99
CA ASP A 125 1.33 -20.49 4.24
C ASP A 125 0.75 -19.53 5.30
N GLU A 126 1.48 -19.29 6.38
CA GLU A 126 1.08 -18.31 7.40
C GLU A 126 0.99 -16.89 6.84
N LEU A 127 1.98 -16.50 6.03
CA LEU A 127 1.96 -15.22 5.33
C LEU A 127 0.73 -15.11 4.43
N TYR A 128 0.48 -16.11 3.59
CA TYR A 128 -0.68 -16.15 2.70
C TYR A 128 -1.98 -15.98 3.50
N GLN A 129 -2.19 -16.77 4.55
CA GLN A 129 -3.39 -16.67 5.39
C GLN A 129 -3.52 -15.29 6.05
N SER A 130 -2.41 -14.68 6.46
CA SER A 130 -2.43 -13.34 7.05
C SER A 130 -2.90 -12.25 6.07
N TYR A 131 -2.67 -12.42 4.77
CA TYR A 131 -3.23 -11.52 3.75
C TYR A 131 -4.70 -11.83 3.46
N VAL A 132 -5.09 -13.10 3.42
CA VAL A 132 -6.50 -13.49 3.24
C VAL A 132 -7.40 -12.88 4.33
N GLU A 133 -6.97 -12.93 5.59
CA GLU A 133 -7.68 -12.31 6.73
C GLU A 133 -7.98 -10.81 6.49
N GLN A 134 -7.11 -10.10 5.78
CA GLN A 134 -7.27 -8.68 5.44
C GLN A 134 -8.09 -8.46 4.16
N ILE A 135 -7.91 -9.31 3.15
CA ILE A 135 -8.56 -9.18 1.83
C ILE A 135 -10.08 -9.32 1.94
N ILE A 136 -10.57 -10.28 2.73
CA ILE A 136 -12.01 -10.54 2.88
C ILE A 136 -12.79 -9.29 3.32
N PRO A 137 -12.49 -8.64 4.46
CA PRO A 137 -13.20 -7.43 4.87
C PRO A 137 -12.98 -6.24 3.92
N MET A 138 -11.85 -6.17 3.19
CA MET A 138 -11.64 -5.14 2.17
C MET A 138 -12.56 -5.31 0.96
N LEU A 139 -12.73 -6.54 0.47
CA LEU A 139 -13.65 -6.86 -0.62
C LEU A 139 -15.09 -6.55 -0.23
N GLU A 140 -15.52 -6.95 0.96
CA GLU A 140 -16.86 -6.67 1.48
C GLU A 140 -17.13 -5.17 1.67
N GLY A 141 -16.10 -4.40 2.04
CA GLY A 141 -16.18 -2.94 2.12
C GLY A 141 -16.23 -2.24 0.75
N GLY A 142 -15.95 -2.96 -0.34
CA GLY A 142 -16.08 -2.44 -1.71
C GLY A 142 -14.87 -1.61 -2.16
N VAL A 143 -13.65 -2.14 -2.03
CA VAL A 143 -12.46 -1.59 -2.69
C VAL A 143 -12.52 -1.77 -4.21
N ASP A 144 -11.89 -0.85 -4.95
CA ASP A 144 -11.80 -0.87 -6.41
C ASP A 144 -10.51 -1.55 -6.91
N LEU A 145 -9.49 -1.65 -6.06
CA LEU A 145 -8.19 -2.26 -6.35
C LEU A 145 -7.47 -2.65 -5.06
N PHE A 146 -6.37 -3.40 -5.19
CA PHE A 146 -5.44 -3.65 -4.09
C PHE A 146 -4.10 -2.99 -4.34
N TRP A 147 -3.58 -2.36 -3.30
CA TRP A 147 -2.18 -1.96 -3.23
C TRP A 147 -1.47 -2.87 -2.23
N VAL A 148 -0.46 -3.59 -2.71
CA VAL A 148 0.41 -4.43 -1.89
C VAL A 148 1.79 -3.80 -1.82
N ALA A 149 2.35 -3.65 -0.62
CA ALA A 149 3.64 -3.02 -0.41
C ALA A 149 4.46 -3.75 0.66
N GLU A 150 5.60 -4.31 0.24
CA GLU A 150 6.46 -5.12 1.11
C GLU A 150 7.96 -4.83 0.93
N ASN A 151 8.72 -5.14 1.99
CA ASN A 151 10.19 -5.05 1.99
C ASN A 151 10.87 -6.20 1.26
N ASP A 152 10.14 -7.30 1.11
CA ASP A 152 10.59 -8.54 0.50
C ASP A 152 9.75 -8.83 -0.74
N VAL A 153 10.44 -9.13 -1.84
CA VAL A 153 9.81 -9.39 -3.14
C VAL A 153 8.95 -10.64 -3.08
N GLU A 154 9.39 -11.68 -2.35
CA GLU A 154 8.62 -12.91 -2.25
C GLU A 154 7.38 -12.73 -1.36
N GLN A 155 7.45 -11.91 -0.30
CA GLN A 155 6.24 -11.57 0.47
C GLN A 155 5.23 -10.81 -0.39
N THR A 156 5.72 -9.88 -1.22
CA THR A 156 4.88 -9.17 -2.18
C THR A 156 4.20 -10.12 -3.16
N ALA A 157 4.95 -11.10 -3.70
CA ALA A 157 4.40 -12.09 -4.63
C ALA A 157 3.32 -12.97 -3.98
N VAL A 158 3.49 -13.34 -2.71
CA VAL A 158 2.47 -14.07 -1.94
C VAL A 158 1.22 -13.21 -1.72
N ALA A 159 1.37 -11.92 -1.44
CA ALA A 159 0.25 -10.98 -1.35
C ALA A 159 -0.53 -10.87 -2.67
N ILE A 160 0.18 -10.75 -3.80
CA ILE A 160 -0.44 -10.73 -5.14
C ILE A 160 -1.25 -12.00 -5.39
N LYS A 161 -0.66 -13.17 -5.08
CA LYS A 161 -1.35 -14.45 -5.18
C LYS A 161 -2.61 -14.49 -4.31
N ALA A 162 -2.52 -14.07 -3.05
CA ALA A 162 -3.67 -14.03 -2.15
C ALA A 162 -4.81 -13.17 -2.70
N VAL A 163 -4.51 -11.99 -3.25
CA VAL A 163 -5.52 -11.14 -3.89
C VAL A 163 -6.14 -11.83 -5.10
N ARG A 164 -5.32 -12.41 -5.99
CA ARG A 164 -5.80 -13.08 -7.22
C ARG A 164 -6.66 -14.31 -6.96
N ASP A 165 -6.37 -15.05 -5.91
CA ASP A 165 -7.18 -16.23 -5.54
C ASP A 165 -8.59 -15.83 -5.03
N HIS A 166 -8.81 -14.55 -4.69
CA HIS A 166 -10.08 -14.07 -4.12
C HIS A 166 -10.82 -13.05 -4.99
N CYS A 167 -10.16 -12.39 -5.94
CA CYS A 167 -10.81 -11.45 -6.86
C CYS A 167 -9.96 -11.10 -8.11
N ASP A 168 -10.61 -10.50 -9.11
CA ASP A 168 -9.98 -9.99 -10.33
C ASP A 168 -9.67 -8.49 -10.29
N LEU A 169 -9.78 -7.84 -9.13
CA LEU A 169 -9.52 -6.40 -9.02
C LEU A 169 -8.07 -6.06 -9.40
N PRO A 170 -7.81 -4.85 -9.92
CA PRO A 170 -6.46 -4.41 -10.25
C PRO A 170 -5.50 -4.51 -9.05
N ILE A 171 -4.25 -4.89 -9.31
CA ILE A 171 -3.21 -4.98 -8.28
C ILE A 171 -2.06 -4.03 -8.58
N TRP A 172 -1.79 -3.15 -7.63
CA TRP A 172 -0.60 -2.34 -7.56
C TRP A 172 0.39 -2.99 -6.62
N ALA A 173 1.54 -3.40 -7.13
CA ALA A 173 2.55 -4.07 -6.34
C ALA A 173 3.77 -3.19 -6.16
N HIS A 174 4.15 -2.96 -4.90
CA HIS A 174 5.28 -2.14 -4.54
C HIS A 174 6.31 -2.96 -3.77
N ASN A 175 7.57 -2.74 -4.11
CA ASN A 175 8.67 -3.03 -3.20
C ASN A 175 9.24 -1.73 -2.65
N LEU A 176 9.64 -1.79 -1.37
CA LEU A 176 10.41 -0.72 -0.74
C LEU A 176 11.88 -0.91 -1.11
N PHE A 177 12.54 0.19 -1.48
CA PHE A 177 13.94 0.16 -1.89
C PHE A 177 14.78 1.14 -1.07
N TYR A 178 15.93 0.67 -0.62
CA TYR A 178 16.87 1.37 0.23
C TYR A 178 18.17 1.66 -0.54
N PRO A 179 18.78 2.84 -0.36
CA PRO A 179 20.06 3.16 -0.99
C PRO A 179 21.18 2.31 -0.40
N THR A 180 21.99 1.70 -1.27
CA THR A 180 23.19 0.95 -0.88
C THR A 180 24.39 1.37 -1.72
N LYS A 181 25.58 0.86 -1.39
CA LYS A 181 26.78 1.04 -2.23
C LYS A 181 26.65 0.48 -3.66
N LYS A 182 25.66 -0.39 -3.90
CA LYS A 182 25.38 -1.04 -5.20
C LYS A 182 24.10 -0.54 -5.87
N GLY A 183 23.64 0.65 -5.49
CA GLY A 183 22.35 1.21 -5.92
C GLY A 183 21.20 0.84 -4.99
N PHE A 184 19.97 1.08 -5.44
CA PHE A 184 18.76 0.80 -4.67
C PHE A 184 18.48 -0.71 -4.61
N ARG A 185 18.17 -1.21 -3.42
CA ARG A 185 17.91 -2.63 -3.17
C ARG A 185 16.74 -2.79 -2.22
N THR A 186 15.97 -3.87 -2.36
CA THR A 186 15.02 -4.28 -1.32
C THR A 186 15.76 -4.60 -0.03
N LEU A 187 15.04 -4.75 1.08
CA LEU A 187 15.64 -5.14 2.35
C LEU A 187 16.40 -6.48 2.25
N MET A 188 15.92 -7.37 1.38
CA MET A 188 16.54 -8.67 1.08
C MET A 188 17.68 -8.60 0.04
N GLY A 189 18.06 -7.40 -0.43
CA GLY A 189 19.19 -7.18 -1.32
C GLY A 189 18.90 -7.34 -2.81
N VAL A 190 17.63 -7.44 -3.22
CA VAL A 190 17.23 -7.58 -4.63
C VAL A 190 17.29 -6.22 -5.32
N ASP A 191 17.88 -6.11 -6.52
CA ASP A 191 17.82 -4.85 -7.30
C ASP A 191 16.43 -4.51 -7.79
N VAL A 192 16.23 -3.22 -8.08
CA VAL A 192 15.00 -2.65 -8.59
C VAL A 192 14.54 -3.35 -9.86
N LYS A 193 15.46 -3.62 -10.80
CA LYS A 193 15.14 -4.31 -12.05
C LYS A 193 14.59 -5.72 -11.78
N THR A 194 15.32 -6.51 -11.02
CA THR A 194 14.95 -7.90 -10.71
C THR A 194 13.64 -7.97 -9.91
N ALA A 195 13.48 -7.11 -8.90
CA ALA A 195 12.25 -7.01 -8.13
C ALA A 195 11.05 -6.65 -9.03
N SER A 196 11.21 -5.68 -9.93
CA SER A 196 10.14 -5.27 -10.86
C SER A 196 9.73 -6.40 -11.81
N ALA A 197 10.70 -7.15 -12.35
CA ALA A 197 10.42 -8.30 -13.20
C ALA A 197 9.62 -9.38 -12.43
N ARG A 198 10.03 -9.67 -11.20
CA ARG A 198 9.37 -10.66 -10.34
C ARG A 198 7.94 -10.28 -9.99
N LEU A 199 7.65 -9.00 -9.73
CA LEU A 199 6.27 -8.51 -9.50
C LEU A 199 5.40 -8.62 -10.76
N GLN A 200 5.97 -8.37 -11.94
CA GLN A 200 5.27 -8.59 -13.21
C GLN A 200 4.89 -10.07 -13.38
N GLU A 201 5.84 -10.97 -13.14
CA GLU A 201 5.64 -12.42 -13.21
C GLU A 201 4.61 -12.91 -12.20
N ALA A 202 4.56 -12.30 -11.01
CA ALA A 202 3.57 -12.61 -9.98
C ALA A 202 2.14 -12.21 -10.36
N GLY A 203 1.94 -11.38 -11.39
CA GLY A 203 0.61 -11.00 -11.89
C GLY A 203 0.12 -9.61 -11.46
N ALA A 204 1.03 -8.72 -11.05
CA ALA A 204 0.69 -7.32 -10.81
C ALA A 204 0.24 -6.60 -12.10
N ASP A 205 -0.71 -5.68 -11.98
CA ASP A 205 -1.18 -4.85 -13.08
C ASP A 205 -0.38 -3.56 -13.23
N SER A 206 0.09 -3.02 -12.10
CA SER A 206 0.99 -1.87 -12.04
C SER A 206 2.11 -2.17 -11.04
N ILE A 207 3.30 -1.66 -11.32
CA ILE A 207 4.50 -1.94 -10.53
C ILE A 207 5.04 -0.63 -9.99
N GLY A 208 5.27 -0.58 -8.69
CA GLY A 208 5.60 0.65 -8.00
C GLY A 208 6.76 0.56 -7.04
N ALA A 209 7.20 1.73 -6.63
CA ALA A 209 8.16 1.93 -5.57
C ALA A 209 7.77 3.17 -4.76
N GLY A 210 8.11 3.15 -3.48
CA GLY A 210 7.84 4.26 -2.56
C GLY A 210 8.06 3.82 -1.13
N CYS A 211 8.31 4.77 -0.22
CA CYS A 211 8.95 4.50 1.07
C CYS A 211 10.30 3.76 0.92
N GLY A 212 11.08 3.68 1.99
CA GLY A 212 12.39 3.02 1.99
C GLY A 212 13.59 3.97 1.77
N GLY A 213 13.40 5.28 1.90
CA GLY A 213 14.48 6.24 1.75
C GLY A 213 14.77 6.61 0.29
N ILE A 214 13.77 6.45 -0.58
CA ILE A 214 13.79 7.03 -1.94
C ILE A 214 13.55 8.53 -1.80
N SER A 215 14.63 9.26 -1.51
CA SER A 215 14.65 10.70 -1.36
C SER A 215 16.11 11.17 -1.51
N PRO A 216 16.39 12.25 -2.27
CA PRO A 216 15.45 13.24 -2.84
C PRO A 216 14.78 12.76 -4.15
N ILE A 217 13.95 13.61 -4.77
CA ILE A 217 13.18 13.27 -5.98
C ILE A 217 14.04 12.77 -7.17
N GLY A 218 15.33 13.13 -7.21
CA GLY A 218 16.27 12.61 -8.22
C GLY A 218 16.49 11.10 -8.13
N ASP A 219 16.38 10.53 -6.92
CA ASP A 219 16.49 9.09 -6.70
C ASP A 219 15.26 8.36 -7.24
N ALA A 220 14.07 8.93 -7.08
CA ALA A 220 12.85 8.39 -7.67
C ALA A 220 12.92 8.27 -9.20
N LEU A 221 13.52 9.23 -9.89
CA LEU A 221 13.74 9.13 -11.34
C LEU A 221 14.72 8.00 -11.71
N SER A 222 15.75 7.79 -10.89
CA SER A 222 16.72 6.71 -11.11
C SER A 222 16.10 5.34 -10.89
N VAL A 223 15.32 5.18 -9.81
CA VAL A 223 14.55 3.97 -9.52
C VAL A 223 13.54 3.69 -10.64
N LEU A 224 12.76 4.69 -11.08
CA LEU A 224 11.80 4.52 -12.19
C LEU A 224 12.46 4.03 -13.48
N LYS A 225 13.65 4.57 -13.82
CA LYS A 225 14.42 4.12 -15.00
C LYS A 225 14.86 2.67 -14.88
N GLU A 226 15.25 2.24 -13.69
CA GLU A 226 15.66 0.85 -13.44
C GLU A 226 14.46 -0.10 -13.43
N MET A 227 13.32 0.30 -12.84
CA MET A 227 12.06 -0.46 -12.88
C MET A 227 11.60 -0.73 -14.30
N ARG A 228 11.68 0.29 -15.18
CA ARG A 228 11.32 0.16 -16.59
C ARG A 228 12.17 -0.87 -17.34
N GLN A 229 13.39 -1.15 -16.89
CA GLN A 229 14.22 -2.20 -17.49
C GLN A 229 13.78 -3.61 -17.09
N GLY A 230 12.96 -3.75 -16.05
CA GLY A 230 12.46 -5.03 -15.54
C GLY A 230 11.01 -5.33 -15.93
N CYS A 231 10.22 -4.33 -16.33
CA CYS A 231 8.80 -4.54 -16.63
C CYS A 231 8.21 -3.53 -17.63
N ASP A 232 7.14 -3.95 -18.31
CA ASP A 232 6.39 -3.13 -19.27
C ASP A 232 5.04 -2.64 -18.71
N LYS A 233 4.75 -2.96 -17.45
CA LYS A 233 3.54 -2.48 -16.75
C LYS A 233 3.57 -0.96 -16.53
N PRO A 234 2.40 -0.32 -16.32
CA PRO A 234 2.32 1.01 -15.74
C PRO A 234 3.16 1.11 -14.47
N LEU A 235 3.90 2.21 -14.32
CA LEU A 235 4.78 2.44 -13.18
C LEU A 235 4.15 3.42 -12.19
N ILE A 236 4.34 3.15 -10.90
CA ILE A 236 3.87 4.02 -9.81
C ILE A 236 5.09 4.46 -9.00
N MET A 237 5.15 5.73 -8.62
CA MET A 237 6.23 6.25 -7.78
C MET A 237 5.65 7.14 -6.68
N ARG A 238 5.98 6.81 -5.44
CA ARG A 238 5.57 7.55 -4.23
C ARG A 238 6.81 7.87 -3.39
N PRO A 239 7.60 8.90 -3.76
CA PRO A 239 8.80 9.24 -3.03
C PRO A 239 8.45 9.81 -1.65
N ASP A 240 9.40 9.69 -0.71
CA ASP A 240 9.27 10.31 0.60
C ASP A 240 9.36 11.84 0.46
N ALA A 241 8.63 12.58 1.30
CA ALA A 241 8.67 14.05 1.33
C ALA A 241 9.95 14.60 2.02
N GLY A 242 11.08 13.88 1.88
CA GLY A 242 12.30 14.03 2.68
C GLY A 242 12.43 12.95 3.76
N LEU A 243 13.63 12.81 4.34
CA LEU A 243 13.85 11.93 5.49
C LEU A 243 13.17 12.53 6.74
N ALA A 244 12.45 11.70 7.50
CA ALA A 244 11.91 12.10 8.79
C ALA A 244 13.07 12.53 9.71
N GLN A 245 13.04 13.79 10.15
CA GLN A 245 13.91 14.27 11.20
C GLN A 245 13.18 14.03 12.53
N LEU A 246 13.81 13.29 13.44
CA LEU A 246 13.41 13.34 14.85
C LEU A 246 13.72 14.77 15.32
N LEU A 247 12.67 15.56 15.54
CA LEU A 247 12.75 16.87 16.20
C LEU A 247 12.83 16.67 17.72
#